data_AF-A0A7K3GW99-F1
#
_entry.id   AF-A0A7K3GW99-F1
#
_cell.length_a   1.000
_cell.length_b   1.000
_cell.length_c   1.000
_cell.angle_alpha   90.00
_cell.angle_beta   90.00
_cell.angle_gamma   90.00
#
_symmetry.space_group_name_H-M   'P 1'
#
loop_
_entity.id
_entity.type
_entity.pdbx_description
1 polymer ?
#
loop_
_entity_poly.entity_id
_entity_poly.type
_entity_poly.pdbx_seq_one_letter_code
_entity_poly.pdbx_strand_id
1 'polypeptide(L)'
;MSLSKEDLELLEYVYDQADGDLDESVDVWSTFERERWGAIARRLQNADLIKLASIADDYKITAFGLNFVSELRAKRRNGPARMNALRLALIHWLYDHYLEDTHPESTEDFHTSGHNLHMGRPFEDRELLQAISYVLTARLVDGVQVDQSRHLFRPFLTPKGVDCAESEKTVSDFLNPPPATGPTFNVRIDGSQNVVVGTQSGDFTQNSTSGIDPEVLARITHFANVARQGISSYGLEEDQQVEVEQIAQDLEAEATGETPDRGRLRRLTDRLVEAIAPAAGSALGGMVMALGEQASSAIAG
;
A
#
# COMPACT_ATOMS: atom_id res chain seq x y z
N MET A 1 12.69 6.04 3.87
CA MET A 1 13.94 5.43 4.37
C MET A 1 14.07 4.05 3.75
N SER A 2 15.22 3.71 3.15
CA SER A 2 15.46 2.35 2.63
C SER A 2 16.20 1.55 3.70
N LEU A 3 15.62 0.45 4.18
CA LEU A 3 16.24 -0.46 5.14
C LEU A 3 16.93 -1.60 4.38
N SER A 4 18.15 -1.93 4.79
CA SER A 4 18.88 -3.09 4.27
C SER A 4 18.26 -4.40 4.76
N LYS A 5 18.66 -5.52 4.14
CA LYS A 5 18.24 -6.86 4.59
C LYS A 5 18.58 -7.09 6.07
N GLU A 6 19.77 -6.68 6.50
CA GLU A 6 20.21 -6.83 7.90
C GLU A 6 19.41 -5.93 8.85
N ASP A 7 19.03 -4.71 8.42
CA ASP A 7 18.14 -3.86 9.22
C ASP A 7 16.77 -4.52 9.45
N LEU A 8 16.21 -5.14 8.40
CA LEU A 8 14.94 -5.87 8.51
C LEU A 8 15.08 -7.13 9.39
N GLU A 9 16.20 -7.83 9.31
CA GLU A 9 16.46 -9.03 10.12
C GLU A 9 16.48 -8.72 11.61
N LEU A 10 17.22 -7.69 12.03
CA LEU A 10 17.24 -7.29 13.44
C LEU A 10 15.88 -6.78 13.90
N LEU A 11 15.21 -5.95 13.09
CA LEU A 11 13.91 -5.39 13.44
C LEU A 11 12.83 -6.48 13.61
N GLU A 12 12.77 -7.45 12.70
CA GLU A 12 11.83 -8.56 12.81
C GLU A 12 12.14 -9.47 13.99
N TYR A 13 13.42 -9.67 14.34
CA TYR A 13 13.78 -10.41 15.55
C TYR A 13 13.25 -9.73 16.82
N VAL A 14 13.45 -8.41 16.96
CA VAL A 14 12.91 -7.67 18.13
C VAL A 14 11.39 -7.77 18.16
N TYR A 15 10.71 -7.62 17.03
CA TYR A 15 9.27 -7.79 16.94
C TYR A 15 8.82 -9.19 17.40
N ASP A 16 9.47 -10.25 16.90
CA ASP A 16 9.05 -11.63 17.15
C ASP A 16 9.36 -12.08 18.57
N GLN A 17 10.48 -11.66 19.16
CA GLN A 17 10.79 -11.96 20.56
C GLN A 17 9.90 -11.21 21.55
N ALA A 18 9.48 -9.99 21.19
CA ALA A 18 8.54 -9.21 21.99
C ALA A 18 7.09 -9.68 21.82
N ASP A 19 6.79 -10.58 20.86
CA ASP A 19 5.43 -10.96 20.45
C ASP A 19 4.54 -9.74 20.11
N GLY A 20 5.16 -8.67 19.60
CA GLY A 20 4.48 -7.38 19.35
C GLY A 20 4.12 -6.57 20.60
N ASP A 21 4.57 -6.95 21.79
CA ASP A 21 4.40 -6.16 23.02
C ASP A 21 5.39 -4.98 23.06
N LEU A 22 4.87 -3.77 23.27
CA LEU A 22 5.68 -2.55 23.38
C LEU A 22 6.43 -2.45 24.71
N ASP A 23 6.00 -3.22 25.72
CA ASP A 23 6.58 -3.23 27.06
C ASP A 23 7.59 -4.35 27.28
N GLU A 24 7.70 -5.30 26.35
CA GLU A 24 8.67 -6.39 26.44
C GLU A 24 10.06 -5.96 25.95
N SER A 25 11.07 -6.17 26.79
CA SER A 25 12.46 -5.89 26.46
C SER A 25 13.17 -7.13 25.92
N VAL A 26 13.82 -6.99 24.77
CA VAL A 26 14.49 -8.08 24.06
C VAL A 26 16.01 -7.94 24.15
N ASP A 27 16.68 -8.98 24.63
CA ASP A 27 18.14 -9.12 24.54
C ASP A 27 18.55 -9.59 23.13
N VAL A 28 18.89 -8.63 22.27
CA VAL A 28 19.36 -8.90 20.92
C VAL A 28 20.78 -9.47 20.88
N TRP A 29 21.59 -9.26 21.92
CA TRP A 29 23.00 -9.66 21.93
C TRP A 29 23.20 -11.15 22.23
N SER A 30 22.16 -11.81 22.75
CA SER A 30 22.09 -13.27 22.82
C SER A 30 22.21 -13.96 21.45
N THR A 31 21.78 -13.26 20.39
CA THR A 31 21.67 -13.81 19.02
C THR A 31 22.58 -13.08 18.03
N PHE A 32 22.76 -11.78 18.18
CA PHE A 32 23.52 -10.95 17.24
C PHE A 32 24.85 -10.49 17.84
N GLU A 33 25.93 -10.65 17.07
CA GLU A 33 27.26 -10.20 17.49
C GLU A 33 27.35 -8.67 17.55
N ARG A 34 27.66 -8.14 18.74
CA ARG A 34 27.65 -6.69 19.00
C ARG A 34 28.56 -5.88 18.07
N GLU A 35 29.73 -6.41 17.69
CA GLU A 35 30.68 -5.72 16.82
C GLU A 35 30.10 -5.42 15.43
N ARG A 36 29.40 -6.40 14.85
CA ARG A 36 28.77 -6.27 13.53
C ARG A 36 27.43 -5.54 13.60
N TRP A 37 26.61 -5.87 14.59
CA TRP A 37 25.19 -5.46 14.63
C TRP A 37 24.93 -4.17 15.42
N GLY A 38 25.91 -3.68 16.19
CA GLY A 38 25.77 -2.44 16.94
C GLY A 38 25.44 -1.21 16.07
N ALA A 39 26.00 -1.14 14.86
CA ALA A 39 25.69 -0.06 13.92
C ALA A 39 24.26 -0.17 13.36
N ILE A 40 23.77 -1.39 13.12
CA ILE A 40 22.40 -1.67 12.67
C ILE A 40 21.40 -1.25 13.75
N ALA A 41 21.62 -1.68 14.99
CA ALA A 41 20.76 -1.32 16.13
C ALA A 41 20.64 0.20 16.31
N ARG A 42 21.76 0.94 16.18
CA ARG A 42 21.75 2.41 16.22
C ARG A 42 20.98 3.04 15.07
N ARG A 43 21.07 2.49 13.85
CA ARG A 43 20.27 2.99 12.72
C ARG A 43 18.78 2.78 12.95
N LEU A 44 18.39 1.62 13.46
CA LEU A 44 16.99 1.34 13.82
C LEU A 44 16.49 2.24 14.95
N GLN A 45 17.33 2.55 15.94
CA GLN A 45 17.01 3.54 16.98
C GLN A 45 16.83 4.95 16.40
N ASN A 46 17.75 5.41 15.56
CA ASN A 46 17.67 6.73 14.92
C ASN A 46 16.45 6.86 13.99
N ALA A 47 15.95 5.73 13.48
CA ALA A 47 14.72 5.64 12.69
C ALA A 47 13.44 5.55 13.54
N ASP A 48 13.57 5.60 14.87
CA ASP A 48 12.48 5.41 15.84
C ASP A 48 11.75 4.06 15.68
N LEU A 49 12.43 3.01 15.21
CA LEU A 49 11.86 1.67 15.04
C LEU A 49 12.04 0.80 16.28
N ILE A 50 13.12 1.03 17.03
CA ILE A 50 13.39 0.39 18.32
C ILE A 50 13.94 1.43 19.30
N LYS A 51 13.87 1.17 20.60
CA LYS A 51 14.44 2.05 21.64
C LYS A 51 15.21 1.24 22.68
N LEU A 52 16.25 1.85 23.25
CA LEU A 52 16.98 1.27 24.37
C LEU A 52 16.06 1.18 25.60
N ALA A 53 15.96 0.00 26.20
CA ALA A 53 15.09 -0.26 27.33
C ALA A 53 15.86 -0.40 28.65
N SER A 54 17.12 -0.81 28.59
CA SER A 54 17.93 -1.09 29.78
C SER A 54 19.40 -0.70 29.60
N ILE A 55 20.13 -0.66 30.71
CA ILE A 55 21.59 -0.50 30.75
C ILE A 55 22.35 -1.75 30.26
N ALA A 56 21.67 -2.89 30.14
CA ALA A 56 22.22 -4.10 29.50
C ALA A 56 22.17 -4.00 27.96
N ASP A 57 21.72 -2.86 27.44
CA ASP A 57 21.42 -2.61 26.04
C ASP A 57 20.35 -3.55 25.48
N ASP A 58 19.30 -3.81 26.26
CA ASP A 58 18.08 -4.46 25.76
C ASP A 58 17.26 -3.46 24.93
N TYR A 59 16.49 -3.97 23.98
CA TYR A 59 15.70 -3.16 23.06
C TYR A 59 14.21 -3.44 23.20
N LYS A 60 13.41 -2.39 23.14
CA LYS A 60 11.96 -2.45 22.96
C LYS A 60 11.62 -2.02 21.54
N ILE A 61 10.63 -2.66 20.94
CA ILE A 61 10.04 -2.15 19.71
C ILE A 61 9.22 -0.89 20.03
N THR A 62 9.22 0.10 19.13
CA THR A 62 8.37 1.29 19.26
C THR A 62 7.01 1.04 18.60
N ALA A 63 6.02 1.90 18.87
CA ALA A 63 4.76 1.86 18.13
C ALA A 63 4.96 2.04 16.62
N PHE A 64 5.92 2.88 16.23
CA PHE A 64 6.28 3.08 14.83
C PHE A 64 6.93 1.84 14.21
N GLY A 65 7.86 1.18 14.93
CA GLY A 65 8.47 -0.09 14.52
C GLY A 65 7.46 -1.22 14.37
N LEU A 66 6.50 -1.32 15.29
CA LEU A 66 5.44 -2.31 15.24
C LEU A 66 4.56 -2.14 14.01
N ASN A 67 4.10 -0.91 13.74
CA ASN A 67 3.33 -0.59 12.54
C ASN A 67 4.14 -0.86 11.27
N PHE A 68 5.42 -0.49 11.26
CA PHE A 68 6.32 -0.74 10.13
C PHE A 68 6.44 -2.23 9.82
N VAL A 69 6.70 -3.09 10.81
CA VAL A 69 6.81 -4.54 10.61
C VAL A 69 5.47 -5.14 10.18
N SER A 70 4.36 -4.67 10.76
CA SER A 70 3.01 -5.12 10.38
C SER A 70 2.68 -4.79 8.93
N GLU A 71 2.94 -3.56 8.49
CA GLU A 71 2.78 -3.14 7.09
C GLU A 71 3.72 -3.90 6.16
N LEU A 72 4.98 -4.09 6.55
CA LEU A 72 5.96 -4.85 5.78
C LEU A 72 5.48 -6.29 5.56
N ARG A 73 4.98 -6.94 6.62
CA ARG A 73 4.41 -8.30 6.55
C ARG A 73 3.14 -8.33 5.70
N ALA A 74 2.27 -7.33 5.81
CA ALA A 74 1.09 -7.21 4.95
C ALA A 74 1.49 -7.07 3.47
N LYS A 75 2.46 -6.21 3.15
CA LYS A 75 3.00 -6.02 1.80
C LYS A 75 3.65 -7.31 1.26
N ARG A 76 4.41 -8.03 2.08
CA ARG A 76 5.00 -9.33 1.70
C ARG A 76 3.96 -10.42 1.42
N ARG A 77 2.79 -10.38 2.07
CA ARG A 77 1.67 -11.30 1.81
C ARG A 77 0.86 -10.93 0.58
N ASN A 78 1.09 -9.75 -0.02
CA ASN A 78 0.42 -9.35 -1.25
C ASN A 78 1.05 -10.09 -2.44
N GLY A 79 0.54 -11.29 -2.73
CA GLY A 79 0.98 -12.14 -3.83
C GLY A 79 1.03 -11.41 -5.19
N PRO A 80 -0.03 -10.68 -5.60
CA PRO A 80 -0.01 -9.89 -6.83
C PRO A 80 1.13 -8.86 -6.89
N ALA A 81 1.33 -8.08 -5.82
CA ALA A 81 2.42 -7.08 -5.77
C ALA A 81 3.79 -7.75 -5.83
N ARG A 82 3.97 -8.87 -5.13
CA ARG A 82 5.19 -9.68 -5.15
C ARG A 82 5.50 -10.21 -6.54
N MET A 83 4.51 -10.75 -7.25
CA MET A 83 4.69 -11.25 -8.62
C MET A 83 4.99 -10.13 -9.62
N ASN A 84 4.38 -8.95 -9.47
CA ASN A 84 4.70 -7.80 -10.30
C ASN A 84 6.13 -7.32 -10.06
N ALA A 85 6.57 -7.27 -8.80
CA ALA A 85 7.95 -6.92 -8.45
C ALA A 85 8.95 -7.93 -9.02
N LEU A 86 8.65 -9.24 -8.96
CA LEU A 86 9.50 -10.28 -9.55
C LEU A 86 9.64 -10.13 -11.07
N ARG A 87 8.54 -9.92 -11.79
CA ARG A 87 8.59 -9.74 -13.25
C ARG A 87 9.44 -8.55 -13.63
N LEU A 88 9.31 -7.44 -12.90
CA LEU A 88 10.11 -6.24 -13.14
C LEU A 88 11.59 -6.48 -12.80
N ALA A 89 11.87 -7.11 -11.66
CA ALA A 89 13.23 -7.47 -11.26
C ALA A 89 13.91 -8.39 -12.28
N LEU A 90 13.18 -9.37 -12.84
CA LEU A 90 13.67 -10.24 -13.90
C LEU A 90 14.02 -9.47 -15.17
N ILE A 91 13.18 -8.50 -15.57
CA ILE A 91 13.43 -7.63 -16.74
C ILE A 91 14.67 -6.76 -16.50
N HIS A 92 14.78 -6.12 -15.32
CA HIS A 92 15.95 -5.30 -15.00
C HIS A 92 17.24 -6.10 -14.90
N TRP A 93 17.20 -7.29 -14.31
CA TRP A 93 18.36 -8.17 -14.28
C TRP A 93 18.87 -8.51 -15.69
N LEU A 94 17.97 -8.84 -16.63
CA LEU A 94 18.36 -9.05 -18.04
C LEU A 94 18.78 -7.76 -18.74
N TYR A 95 18.25 -6.61 -18.33
CA TYR A 95 18.64 -5.31 -18.86
C TYR A 95 20.07 -4.93 -18.47
N ASP A 96 20.51 -5.24 -17.25
CA ASP A 96 21.91 -5.05 -16.84
C ASP A 96 22.86 -5.83 -17.76
N HIS A 97 22.54 -7.10 -18.06
CA HIS A 97 23.31 -7.92 -19.00
C HIS A 97 23.28 -7.36 -20.43
N TYR A 98 22.14 -6.85 -20.88
CA TYR A 98 22.01 -6.17 -22.18
C TYR A 98 22.91 -4.94 -22.29
N LEU A 99 22.98 -4.11 -21.25
CA LEU A 99 23.85 -2.92 -21.22
C LEU A 99 25.35 -3.29 -21.23
N GLU A 100 25.70 -4.43 -20.65
CA GLU A 100 27.07 -4.95 -20.60
C GLU A 100 27.46 -5.79 -21.84
N ASP A 101 26.55 -6.00 -22.78
CA ASP A 101 26.72 -6.93 -23.92
C ASP A 101 27.10 -8.36 -23.47
N THR A 102 26.55 -8.78 -22.33
CA THR A 102 26.71 -10.14 -21.77
C THR A 102 25.37 -10.88 -21.75
N HIS A 103 25.42 -12.19 -21.51
CA HIS A 103 24.23 -13.04 -21.42
C HIS A 103 24.38 -14.00 -20.24
N PRO A 104 23.35 -14.14 -19.38
CA PRO A 104 23.31 -15.22 -18.39
C PRO A 104 23.39 -16.59 -19.06
N GLU A 105 23.88 -17.60 -18.34
CA GLU A 105 23.83 -18.97 -18.84
C GLU A 105 22.39 -19.50 -18.79
N SER A 106 21.71 -19.21 -17.69
CA SER A 106 20.34 -19.63 -17.43
C SER A 106 19.58 -18.60 -16.60
N THR A 107 18.25 -18.61 -16.70
CA THR A 107 17.40 -17.87 -15.74
C THR A 107 17.56 -18.36 -14.30
N GLU A 108 18.14 -19.54 -14.03
CA GLU A 108 18.48 -19.97 -12.66
C GLU A 108 19.47 -19.02 -11.98
N ASP A 109 20.35 -18.39 -12.76
CA ASP A 109 21.39 -17.47 -12.29
C ASP A 109 20.78 -16.25 -11.56
N PHE A 110 19.51 -15.92 -11.85
CA PHE A 110 18.74 -14.89 -11.17
C PHE A 110 18.74 -15.07 -9.64
N HIS A 111 18.72 -16.31 -9.13
CA HIS A 111 18.74 -16.59 -7.69
C HIS A 111 20.03 -16.15 -7.00
N THR A 112 21.11 -15.98 -7.75
CA THR A 112 22.39 -15.46 -7.21
C THR A 112 22.60 -13.99 -7.52
N SER A 113 21.69 -13.36 -8.28
CA SER A 113 21.74 -11.95 -8.61
C SER A 113 21.36 -11.05 -7.44
N GLY A 114 21.75 -9.78 -7.51
CA GLY A 114 21.28 -8.74 -6.58
C GLY A 114 19.79 -8.41 -6.70
N HIS A 115 19.11 -8.90 -7.73
CA HIS A 115 17.69 -8.64 -8.02
C HIS A 115 16.74 -9.66 -7.36
N ASN A 116 17.27 -10.68 -6.69
CA ASN A 116 16.46 -11.79 -6.18
C ASN A 116 15.62 -11.45 -4.94
N LEU A 117 15.68 -10.23 -4.40
CA LEU A 117 15.03 -9.84 -3.15
C LEU A 117 13.78 -8.99 -3.39
N HIS A 118 12.71 -9.32 -2.66
CA HIS A 118 11.58 -8.43 -2.46
C HIS A 118 11.34 -8.21 -0.97
N MET A 119 11.43 -6.95 -0.55
CA MET A 119 11.22 -6.57 0.85
C MET A 119 12.09 -7.40 1.81
N GLY A 120 13.33 -7.70 1.42
CA GLY A 120 14.30 -8.49 2.19
C GLY A 120 14.18 -10.02 2.09
N ARG A 121 13.18 -10.56 1.36
CA ARG A 121 13.03 -12.01 1.16
C ARG A 121 13.36 -12.42 -0.27
N PRO A 122 14.10 -13.53 -0.47
CA PRO A 122 14.36 -14.04 -1.80
C PRO A 122 13.06 -14.49 -2.49
N PHE A 123 13.04 -14.43 -3.82
CA PHE A 123 12.02 -15.09 -4.62
C PHE A 123 12.22 -16.59 -4.65
N GLU A 124 11.14 -17.36 -4.61
CA GLU A 124 11.19 -18.81 -4.72
C GLU A 124 11.32 -19.23 -6.19
N ASP A 125 11.89 -20.41 -6.43
CA ASP A 125 12.07 -20.95 -7.77
C ASP A 125 10.75 -21.09 -8.54
N ARG A 126 9.71 -21.56 -7.85
CA ARG A 126 8.37 -21.66 -8.43
C ARG A 126 7.83 -20.30 -8.89
N GLU A 127 8.08 -19.23 -8.13
CA GLU A 127 7.65 -17.88 -8.49
C GLU A 127 8.41 -17.39 -9.72
N LEU A 128 9.71 -17.65 -9.76
CA LEU A 128 10.57 -17.32 -10.90
C LEU A 128 10.08 -18.00 -12.17
N LEU A 129 9.77 -19.28 -12.12
CA LEU A 129 9.22 -20.03 -13.26
C LEU A 129 7.88 -19.44 -13.76
N GLN A 130 7.02 -19.00 -12.85
CA GLN A 130 5.77 -18.32 -13.24
C GLN A 130 6.01 -16.96 -13.88
N ALA A 131 6.99 -16.19 -13.38
CA ALA A 131 7.38 -14.91 -13.96
C ALA A 131 7.98 -15.10 -15.36
N ILE A 132 8.87 -16.08 -15.54
CA ILE A 132 9.47 -16.45 -16.82
C ILE A 132 8.37 -16.80 -17.84
N SER A 133 7.43 -17.68 -17.46
CA SER A 133 6.31 -18.05 -18.32
C SER A 133 5.49 -16.84 -18.78
N TYR A 134 5.23 -15.88 -17.87
CA TYR A 134 4.50 -14.66 -18.18
C TYR A 134 5.27 -13.76 -19.18
N VAL A 135 6.54 -13.47 -18.92
CA VAL A 135 7.33 -12.54 -19.76
C VAL A 135 7.68 -13.14 -21.13
N LEU A 136 7.83 -14.47 -21.21
CA LEU A 136 7.93 -15.20 -22.48
C LEU A 136 6.64 -15.10 -23.29
N THR A 137 5.49 -15.37 -22.66
CA THR A 137 4.18 -15.30 -23.33
C THR A 137 3.89 -13.89 -23.84
N ALA A 138 4.29 -12.87 -23.07
CA ALA A 138 4.19 -11.46 -23.44
C ALA A 138 5.21 -11.01 -24.51
N ARG A 139 6.13 -11.90 -24.91
CA ARG A 139 7.24 -11.67 -25.84
C ARG A 139 8.14 -10.50 -25.41
N LEU A 140 8.46 -10.44 -24.12
CA LEU A 140 9.41 -9.47 -23.57
C LEU A 140 10.81 -10.08 -23.51
N VAL A 141 10.90 -11.37 -23.17
CA VAL A 141 12.12 -12.17 -23.09
C VAL A 141 12.07 -13.26 -24.14
N ASP A 142 13.24 -13.67 -24.63
CA ASP A 142 13.42 -14.86 -25.45
C ASP A 142 14.65 -15.65 -24.95
N GLY A 143 14.84 -16.88 -25.42
CA GLY A 143 15.92 -17.77 -25.02
C GLY A 143 15.72 -19.21 -25.48
N VAL A 144 16.72 -20.05 -25.25
CA VAL A 144 16.67 -21.46 -25.63
C VAL A 144 15.91 -22.25 -24.56
N GLN A 145 14.81 -22.89 -24.96
CA GLN A 145 14.16 -23.92 -24.15
C GLN A 145 14.77 -25.28 -24.48
N VAL A 146 15.22 -25.99 -23.45
CA VAL A 146 15.79 -27.34 -23.57
C VAL A 146 14.82 -28.34 -22.97
N ASP A 147 14.61 -29.46 -23.65
CA ASP A 147 13.80 -30.55 -23.12
C ASP A 147 14.27 -30.93 -21.72
N GLN A 148 13.31 -31.09 -20.79
CA GLN A 148 13.51 -31.40 -19.36
C GLN A 148 13.93 -30.23 -18.46
N SER A 149 14.24 -29.04 -18.99
CA SER A 149 14.42 -27.83 -18.17
C SER A 149 13.17 -26.94 -18.18
N ARG A 150 12.88 -26.32 -17.04
CA ARG A 150 11.82 -25.29 -16.93
C ARG A 150 12.37 -23.87 -17.06
N HIS A 151 13.69 -23.72 -17.05
CA HIS A 151 14.39 -22.44 -17.18
C HIS A 151 14.80 -22.18 -18.63
N LEU A 152 14.99 -20.89 -18.95
CA LEU A 152 15.55 -20.49 -20.23
C LEU A 152 17.07 -20.51 -20.17
N PHE A 153 17.70 -21.05 -21.20
CA PHE A 153 19.13 -20.94 -21.43
C PHE A 153 19.44 -19.76 -22.35
N ARG A 154 20.52 -19.05 -22.05
CA ARG A 154 20.90 -17.80 -22.74
C ARG A 154 19.71 -16.83 -22.90
N PRO A 155 19.01 -16.48 -21.81
CA PRO A 155 17.90 -15.55 -21.89
C PRO A 155 18.38 -14.17 -22.33
N PHE A 156 17.58 -13.48 -23.14
CA PHE A 156 17.84 -12.10 -23.53
C PHE A 156 16.53 -11.30 -23.67
N LEU A 157 16.64 -9.98 -23.53
CA LEU A 157 15.52 -9.08 -23.80
C LEU A 157 15.29 -8.97 -25.31
N THR A 158 14.03 -9.12 -25.72
CA THR A 158 13.58 -8.68 -27.04
C THR A 158 13.59 -7.15 -27.11
N PRO A 159 13.47 -6.51 -28.29
CA PRO A 159 13.29 -5.05 -28.38
C PRO A 159 12.13 -4.53 -27.51
N LYS A 160 11.02 -5.27 -27.46
CA LYS A 160 9.87 -4.93 -26.60
C LYS A 160 10.20 -5.07 -25.09
N GLY A 161 11.09 -6.00 -24.74
CA GLY A 161 11.60 -6.15 -23.38
C GLY A 161 12.51 -5.00 -22.95
N VAL A 162 13.33 -4.50 -23.87
CA VAL A 162 14.15 -3.29 -23.68
C VAL A 162 13.24 -2.07 -23.44
N ASP A 163 12.24 -1.85 -24.31
CA ASP A 163 11.26 -0.78 -24.12
C ASP A 163 10.53 -0.88 -22.76
N CYS A 164 10.24 -2.12 -22.32
CA CYS A 164 9.62 -2.36 -21.01
C CYS A 164 10.54 -1.94 -19.87
N ALA A 165 11.82 -2.31 -19.92
CA ALA A 165 12.81 -1.96 -18.90
C ALA A 165 13.00 -0.43 -18.78
N GLU A 166 12.99 0.28 -19.91
CA GLU A 166 13.18 1.73 -19.96
C GLU A 166 11.93 2.54 -19.60
N SER A 167 10.76 1.88 -19.53
CA SER A 167 9.48 2.58 -19.33
C SER A 167 9.21 3.08 -17.91
N GLU A 168 10.01 2.66 -16.92
CA GLU A 168 9.81 2.88 -15.47
C GLU A 168 8.47 2.35 -14.91
N LYS A 169 7.70 1.61 -15.72
CA LYS A 169 6.39 1.06 -15.35
C LYS A 169 6.52 -0.38 -14.87
N THR A 170 5.48 -0.89 -14.20
CA THR A 170 5.38 -2.34 -14.00
C THR A 170 5.20 -3.04 -15.35
N VAL A 171 5.62 -4.29 -15.44
CA VAL A 171 5.44 -5.10 -16.66
C VAL A 171 3.97 -5.15 -17.11
N SER A 172 3.05 -5.22 -16.15
CA SER A 172 1.60 -5.24 -16.42
C SER A 172 1.10 -3.92 -17.00
N ASP A 173 1.53 -2.79 -16.43
CA ASP A 173 1.16 -1.45 -16.92
C ASP A 173 1.84 -1.09 -18.24
N PHE A 174 3.03 -1.65 -18.51
CA PHE A 174 3.67 -1.51 -19.81
C PHE A 174 2.90 -2.27 -20.90
N LEU A 175 2.49 -3.51 -20.61
CA LEU A 175 1.76 -4.35 -21.57
C LEU A 175 0.31 -3.89 -21.77
N ASN A 176 -0.30 -3.36 -20.72
CA ASN A 176 -1.66 -2.84 -20.73
C ASN A 176 -1.61 -1.39 -20.25
N PRO A 177 -1.08 -0.47 -21.07
CA PRO A 177 -1.02 0.91 -20.68
C PRO A 177 -2.43 1.41 -20.39
N PRO A 178 -2.65 2.12 -19.27
CA PRO A 178 -3.93 2.77 -19.06
C PRO A 178 -4.22 3.65 -20.28
N PRO A 179 -5.49 3.73 -20.72
CA PRO A 179 -5.86 4.51 -21.89
C PRO A 179 -5.25 5.91 -21.77
N ALA A 180 -4.57 6.35 -22.83
CA ALA A 180 -3.82 7.59 -22.84
C ALA A 180 -4.74 8.75 -22.41
N THR A 181 -4.58 9.21 -21.17
CA THR A 181 -5.14 10.48 -20.75
C THR A 181 -4.42 11.56 -21.55
N GLY A 182 -5.12 12.14 -22.53
CA GLY A 182 -4.72 13.42 -23.11
C GLY A 182 -4.50 14.47 -22.02
N PRO A 183 -3.92 15.65 -22.35
CA PRO A 183 -3.59 16.67 -21.35
C PRO A 183 -4.81 16.97 -20.48
N THR A 184 -4.73 16.59 -19.21
CA THR A 184 -5.79 16.81 -18.24
C THR A 184 -5.65 18.23 -17.72
N PHE A 185 -6.47 19.13 -18.24
CA PHE A 185 -6.56 20.50 -17.70
C PHE A 185 -7.38 20.47 -16.42
N ASN A 186 -6.71 20.58 -15.28
CA ASN A 186 -7.35 20.79 -13.99
C ASN A 186 -7.79 22.26 -13.90
N VAL A 187 -9.00 22.57 -14.39
CA VAL A 187 -9.63 23.87 -14.15
C VAL A 187 -10.32 23.81 -12.79
N ARG A 188 -9.73 24.47 -11.79
CA ARG A 188 -10.39 24.76 -10.51
C ARG A 188 -11.44 25.84 -10.77
N ILE A 189 -12.71 25.44 -10.77
CA ILE A 189 -13.84 26.38 -10.86
C ILE A 189 -14.33 26.65 -9.44
N ASP A 190 -13.86 27.73 -8.84
CA ASP A 190 -14.47 28.30 -7.64
C ASP A 190 -15.70 29.13 -8.08
N GLY A 191 -16.88 28.53 -7.95
CA GLY A 191 -18.16 29.23 -8.15
C GLY A 191 -19.03 28.66 -9.27
N SER A 192 -20.32 28.53 -8.99
CA SER A 192 -21.34 28.01 -9.90
C SER A 192 -21.55 28.91 -11.12
N GLN A 193 -20.82 28.67 -12.21
CA GLN A 193 -21.23 29.11 -13.54
C GLN A 193 -20.91 28.02 -14.56
N ASN A 194 -21.91 27.63 -15.35
CA ASN A 194 -21.77 26.72 -16.48
C ASN A 194 -20.82 27.33 -17.52
N VAL A 195 -19.56 26.90 -17.52
CA VAL A 195 -18.61 27.24 -18.60
C VAL A 195 -18.55 26.06 -19.55
N VAL A 196 -19.17 26.21 -20.72
CA VAL A 196 -18.94 25.35 -21.88
C VAL A 196 -17.73 25.91 -22.62
N VAL A 197 -16.56 25.28 -22.46
CA VAL A 197 -15.41 25.54 -23.33
C VAL A 197 -15.56 24.64 -24.56
N GLY A 198 -16.18 25.18 -25.61
CA GLY A 198 -16.28 24.51 -26.89
C GLY A 198 -15.09 24.84 -27.78
N THR A 199 -14.23 23.86 -28.04
CA THR A 199 -13.47 23.78 -29.30
C THR A 199 -13.41 22.35 -29.81
N GLN A 200 -14.14 22.15 -30.90
CA GLN A 200 -14.26 21.03 -31.85
C GLN A 200 -13.14 19.96 -31.82
N SER A 201 -13.49 18.73 -31.40
CA SER A 201 -13.28 17.45 -32.13
C SER A 201 -13.47 16.23 -31.20
N GLY A 202 -14.51 15.42 -31.48
CA GLY A 202 -14.58 13.97 -31.23
C GLY A 202 -14.53 13.42 -29.80
N ASP A 203 -15.70 13.04 -29.28
CA ASP A 203 -15.92 12.05 -28.21
C ASP A 203 -15.23 12.28 -26.86
N PHE A 204 -15.77 13.24 -26.10
CA PHE A 204 -15.52 13.36 -24.68
C PHE A 204 -16.42 12.39 -23.90
N THR A 205 -15.81 11.39 -23.27
CA THR A 205 -16.45 10.66 -22.16
C THR A 205 -15.93 11.27 -20.87
N GLN A 206 -16.76 12.05 -20.20
CA GLN A 206 -16.45 12.62 -18.90
C GLN A 206 -16.54 11.52 -17.85
N ASN A 207 -15.44 10.79 -17.65
CA ASN A 207 -15.35 9.81 -16.58
C ASN A 207 -15.00 10.54 -15.27
N SER A 208 -16.04 10.92 -14.54
CA SER A 208 -15.89 11.42 -13.18
C SER A 208 -15.63 10.21 -12.27
N THR A 209 -14.41 9.66 -12.31
CA THR A 209 -13.96 8.71 -11.30
C THR A 209 -13.66 9.54 -10.05
N SER A 210 -14.54 9.45 -9.05
CA SER A 210 -14.38 10.08 -7.75
C SER A 210 -13.16 9.49 -7.05
N GLY A 211 -11.97 10.04 -7.31
CA GLY A 211 -10.76 9.76 -6.54
C GLY A 211 -10.88 10.41 -5.17
N ILE A 212 -11.66 9.80 -4.27
CA ILE A 212 -11.68 10.18 -2.87
C ILE A 212 -10.41 9.59 -2.25
N ASP A 213 -9.63 10.43 -1.57
CA ASP A 213 -8.43 10.02 -0.87
C ASP A 213 -8.74 8.89 0.14
N PRO A 214 -7.97 7.77 0.14
CA PRO A 214 -8.11 6.70 1.13
C PRO A 214 -8.14 7.17 2.58
N GLU A 215 -7.44 8.26 2.91
CA GLU A 215 -7.50 8.85 4.26
C GLU A 215 -8.86 9.48 4.58
N VAL A 216 -9.52 10.08 3.58
CA VAL A 216 -10.86 10.65 3.72
C VAL A 216 -11.87 9.52 3.95
N LEU A 217 -11.75 8.41 3.20
CA LEU A 217 -12.58 7.22 3.42
C LEU A 217 -12.37 6.62 4.81
N ALA A 218 -11.11 6.51 5.27
CA ALA A 218 -10.80 6.01 6.61
C ALA A 218 -11.41 6.90 7.72
N ARG A 219 -11.37 8.23 7.56
CA ARG A 219 -12.00 9.18 8.50
C ARG A 219 -13.52 9.01 8.54
N ILE A 220 -14.16 8.80 7.39
CA ILE A 220 -15.61 8.59 7.31
C ILE A 220 -16.02 7.26 7.96
N THR A 221 -15.30 6.18 7.65
CA THR A 221 -15.54 4.86 8.26
C THR A 221 -15.32 4.89 9.76
N HIS A 222 -14.32 5.64 10.25
CA HIS A 222 -14.10 5.83 11.68
C HIS A 222 -15.26 6.58 12.35
N PHE A 223 -15.72 7.68 11.75
CA PHE A 223 -16.88 8.43 12.24
C PHE A 223 -18.15 7.55 12.32
N ALA A 224 -18.47 6.80 11.25
CA ALA A 224 -19.60 5.89 11.22
C ALA A 224 -19.54 4.83 12.33
N ASN A 225 -18.34 4.28 12.57
CA ASN A 225 -18.13 3.26 13.59
C ASN A 225 -18.30 3.80 15.01
N VAL A 226 -17.70 4.96 15.31
CA VAL A 226 -17.84 5.60 16.63
C VAL A 226 -19.28 6.02 16.88
N ALA A 227 -19.95 6.58 15.87
CA ALA A 227 -21.38 6.88 15.93
C ALA A 227 -22.21 5.65 16.32
N ARG A 228 -22.02 4.51 15.64
CA ARG A 228 -22.74 3.26 15.94
C ARG A 228 -22.44 2.69 17.33
N GLN A 229 -21.18 2.69 17.75
CA GLN A 229 -20.78 2.10 19.03
C GLN A 229 -21.29 2.88 20.24
N GLY A 230 -21.52 4.19 20.09
CA GLY A 230 -22.02 5.04 21.18
C GLY A 230 -23.54 5.17 21.27
N ILE A 231 -24.32 4.53 20.39
CA ILE A 231 -25.79 4.68 20.32
C ILE A 231 -26.48 4.55 21.68
N SER A 232 -26.14 3.51 22.45
CA SER A 232 -26.73 3.26 23.77
C SER A 232 -26.32 4.28 24.84
N SER A 233 -25.28 5.07 24.58
CA SER A 233 -24.66 6.02 25.50
C SER A 233 -25.04 7.48 25.23
N TYR A 234 -25.75 7.74 24.12
CA TYR A 234 -26.14 9.08 23.68
C TYR A 234 -27.42 9.59 24.33
N GLY A 235 -28.19 8.72 25.01
CA GLY A 235 -29.46 9.10 25.61
C GLY A 235 -30.55 9.48 24.60
N LEU A 236 -30.43 8.99 23.36
CA LEU A 236 -31.41 9.18 22.28
C LEU A 236 -32.66 8.32 22.50
N GLU A 237 -33.79 8.74 21.94
CA GLU A 237 -35.01 7.93 21.90
C GLU A 237 -34.83 6.72 20.97
N GLU A 238 -35.60 5.64 21.17
CA GLU A 238 -35.45 4.39 20.40
C GLU A 238 -35.53 4.62 18.87
N ASP A 239 -36.43 5.48 18.41
CA ASP A 239 -36.57 5.82 16.99
C ASP A 239 -35.31 6.53 16.44
N GLN A 240 -34.68 7.39 17.23
CA GLN A 240 -33.45 8.11 16.87
C GLN A 240 -32.23 7.18 16.90
N GLN A 241 -32.20 6.21 17.82
CA GLN A 241 -31.16 5.18 17.87
C GLN A 241 -31.16 4.34 16.60
N VAL A 242 -32.35 3.92 16.14
CA VAL A 242 -32.52 3.16 14.89
C VAL A 242 -32.10 4.00 13.68
N GLU A 243 -32.44 5.28 13.65
CA GLU A 243 -32.04 6.20 12.58
C GLU A 243 -30.51 6.38 12.51
N VAL A 244 -29.84 6.60 13.64
CA VAL A 244 -28.37 6.71 13.71
C VAL A 244 -27.70 5.41 13.27
N GLU A 245 -28.23 4.26 13.68
CA GLU A 245 -27.69 2.96 13.28
C GLU A 245 -27.77 2.75 11.76
N GLN A 246 -28.92 3.03 11.16
CA GLN A 246 -29.14 2.86 9.72
C GLN A 246 -28.25 3.80 8.90
N ILE A 247 -28.16 5.08 9.27
CA ILE A 247 -27.33 6.05 8.56
C ILE A 247 -25.84 5.69 8.70
N ALA A 248 -25.39 5.24 9.87
CA ALA A 248 -24.01 4.80 10.08
C ALA A 248 -23.66 3.56 9.25
N GLN A 249 -24.56 2.58 9.15
CA GLN A 249 -24.38 1.40 8.31
C GLN A 249 -24.31 1.76 6.81
N ASP A 250 -25.20 2.63 6.34
CA ASP A 250 -25.20 3.11 4.96
C ASP A 250 -23.92 3.90 4.63
N LEU A 251 -23.42 4.70 5.58
CA LEU A 251 -22.20 5.48 5.43
C LEU A 251 -20.95 4.59 5.36
N GLU A 252 -20.89 3.54 6.19
CA GLU A 252 -19.80 2.56 6.18
C GLU A 252 -19.82 1.70 4.89
N ALA A 253 -21.00 1.26 4.46
CA ALA A 253 -21.15 0.52 3.20
C ALA A 253 -20.74 1.35 1.98
N GLU A 254 -21.06 2.64 1.97
CA GLU A 254 -20.64 3.55 0.92
C GLU A 254 -19.13 3.81 0.94
N ALA A 255 -18.53 4.00 2.13
CA ALA A 255 -17.10 4.29 2.28
C ALA A 255 -16.20 3.08 1.97
N THR A 256 -16.72 1.87 2.13
CA THR A 256 -16.01 0.60 1.85
C THR A 256 -16.36 0.00 0.48
N GLY A 257 -17.25 0.64 -0.27
CA GLY A 257 -17.69 0.19 -1.59
C GLY A 257 -16.59 0.26 -2.66
N GLU A 258 -16.74 -0.53 -3.73
CA GLU A 258 -15.79 -0.56 -4.85
C GLU A 258 -15.69 0.79 -5.59
N THR A 259 -16.74 1.62 -5.52
CA THR A 259 -16.79 2.96 -6.12
C THR A 259 -17.53 3.94 -5.19
N PRO A 260 -16.86 4.54 -4.18
CA PRO A 260 -17.50 5.47 -3.26
C PRO A 260 -17.93 6.77 -3.96
N ASP A 261 -19.19 7.18 -3.77
CA ASP A 261 -19.73 8.44 -4.29
C ASP A 261 -19.56 9.57 -3.26
N ARG A 262 -18.75 10.58 -3.60
CA ARG A 262 -18.45 11.74 -2.74
C ARG A 262 -19.70 12.51 -2.33
N GLY A 263 -20.66 12.66 -3.26
CA GLY A 263 -21.93 13.32 -3.00
C GLY A 263 -22.87 12.49 -2.14
N ARG A 264 -22.78 11.16 -2.20
CA ARG A 264 -23.49 10.25 -1.29
C ARG A 264 -22.87 10.25 0.11
N LEU A 265 -21.54 10.14 0.21
CA LEU A 265 -20.80 10.22 1.46
C LEU A 265 -21.09 11.52 2.20
N ARG A 266 -21.02 12.67 1.51
CA ARG A 266 -21.35 13.97 2.12
C ARG A 266 -22.75 14.00 2.73
N ARG A 267 -23.75 13.58 1.96
CA ARG A 267 -25.15 13.57 2.42
C ARG A 267 -25.35 12.65 3.62
N LEU A 268 -24.71 11.47 3.62
CA LEU A 268 -24.81 10.52 4.72
C LEU A 268 -24.07 11.02 5.97
N THR A 269 -22.90 11.65 5.82
CA THR A 269 -22.17 12.31 6.92
C THR A 269 -23.00 13.43 7.53
N ASP A 270 -23.56 14.34 6.72
CA ASP A 270 -24.36 15.46 7.21
C ASP A 270 -25.64 14.96 7.93
N ARG A 271 -26.31 13.93 7.39
CA ARG A 271 -27.46 13.30 8.05
C ARG A 271 -27.10 12.62 9.37
N LEU A 272 -25.93 12.00 9.47
CA LEU A 272 -25.48 11.35 10.71
C LEU A 272 -25.15 12.37 11.79
N VAL A 273 -24.54 13.50 11.41
CA VAL A 273 -24.32 14.65 12.30
C VAL A 273 -25.65 15.22 12.81
N GLU A 274 -26.63 15.39 11.93
CA GLU A 274 -27.97 15.88 12.30
C GLU A 274 -28.68 14.91 13.27
N ALA A 275 -28.61 13.60 13.03
CA ALA A 275 -29.21 12.58 13.88
C ALA A 275 -28.56 12.49 15.28
N ILE A 276 -27.28 12.84 15.40
CA ILE A 276 -26.52 12.81 16.67
C ILE A 276 -26.59 14.16 17.41
N ALA A 277 -26.99 15.23 16.73
CA ALA A 277 -27.10 16.58 17.31
C ALA A 277 -27.90 16.65 18.64
N PRO A 278 -29.01 15.91 18.84
CA PRO A 278 -29.72 15.89 20.13
C PRO A 278 -28.85 15.39 21.30
N ALA A 279 -27.85 14.56 21.03
CA ALA A 279 -26.93 14.00 22.01
C ALA A 279 -25.69 14.88 22.27
N ALA A 280 -25.53 16.00 21.56
CA ALA A 280 -24.35 16.88 21.64
C ALA A 280 -24.08 17.44 23.05
N GLY A 281 -25.10 17.45 23.93
CA GLY A 281 -24.96 17.83 25.35
C GLY A 281 -24.22 16.81 26.22
N SER A 282 -23.98 15.60 25.71
CA SER A 282 -23.20 14.56 26.40
C SER A 282 -21.72 14.60 25.97
N ALA A 283 -20.81 14.18 26.85
CA ALA A 283 -19.37 14.16 26.54
C ALA A 283 -19.03 13.29 25.31
N LEU A 284 -19.75 12.17 25.12
CA LEU A 284 -19.60 11.30 23.97
C LEU A 284 -20.23 11.89 22.71
N GLY A 285 -21.42 12.50 22.81
CA GLY A 285 -22.06 13.16 21.68
C GLY A 285 -21.24 14.34 21.15
N GLY A 286 -20.63 15.15 22.03
CA GLY A 286 -19.72 16.22 21.61
C GLY A 286 -18.47 15.73 20.88
N MET A 287 -17.90 14.60 21.31
CA MET A 287 -16.76 13.96 20.62
C MET A 287 -17.16 13.44 19.22
N VAL A 288 -18.32 12.82 19.10
CA VAL A 288 -18.81 12.25 17.83
C VAL A 288 -19.17 13.37 16.84
N MET A 289 -19.76 14.47 17.32
CA MET A 289 -20.03 15.65 16.50
C MET A 289 -18.73 16.27 15.95
N ALA A 290 -17.68 16.37 16.76
CA ALA A 290 -16.37 16.86 16.31
C ALA A 290 -15.76 15.95 15.22
N LEU A 291 -15.93 14.63 15.33
CA LEU A 291 -15.51 13.68 14.29
C LEU A 291 -16.34 13.82 13.01
N GLY A 292 -17.63 14.09 13.13
CA GLY A 292 -18.52 14.33 11.99
C GLY A 292 -18.19 15.62 11.23
N GLU A 293 -17.84 16.70 11.94
CA GLU A 293 -17.36 17.95 11.34
C GLU A 293 -16.01 17.77 10.62
N GLN A 294 -15.10 16.99 11.20
CA GLN A 294 -13.83 16.60 10.57
C GLN A 294 -14.06 15.74 9.31
N ALA A 295 -15.02 14.81 9.34
CA ALA A 295 -15.36 14.02 8.17
C ALA A 295 -16.02 14.87 7.07
N SER A 296 -16.96 15.77 7.41
CA SER A 296 -17.64 16.65 6.45
C SER A 296 -16.66 17.64 5.81
N SER A 297 -15.74 18.22 6.58
CA SER A 297 -14.68 19.10 6.05
C SER A 297 -13.69 18.35 5.16
N ALA A 298 -13.32 17.12 5.50
CA ALA A 298 -12.46 16.28 4.67
C ALA A 298 -13.11 15.87 3.34
N ILE A 299 -14.45 15.75 3.30
CA ILE A 299 -15.22 15.53 2.06
C ILE A 299 -15.38 16.83 1.26
N ALA A 300 -15.24 18.02 1.87
CA ALA A 300 -15.39 19.31 1.21
C ALA A 300 -14.09 19.86 0.59
N GLY A 301 -12.92 19.46 1.11
CA GLY A 301 -11.59 19.83 0.60
C GLY A 301 -11.18 19.11 -0.67
#